data_AF-A0AAJ0LTW8-F1
#
_entry.id   AF-A0AAJ0LTW8-F1
#
_cell.length_a   1.000
_cell.length_b   1.000
_cell.length_c   1.000
_cell.angle_alpha   90.00
_cell.angle_beta   90.00
_cell.angle_gamma   90.00
#
_symmetry.space_group_name_H-M   'P 1'
#
loop_
_entity.id
_entity.type
_entity.pdbx_description
1 polymer ?
#
loop_
_entity_poly.entity_id
_entity_poly.type
_entity_poly.pdbx_seq_one_letter_code
_entity_poly.pdbx_strand_id
1 'polypeptide(L)'
;MSWHHGDWLSFAQAVVSATAILGAFGVVFLQHHLEGIRRRAAEQADARRVLMIAYAFTKRAWIVVSKVSSLLSNPERVADESDRRKYCSELYQSLEALNGLPINVLPTAEAAEQIIRARSELAAACFEADKPRPNDQAGCLYLAAPWAKWEARLADVMKILSQERDKFSESK
;
A
#
# COMPACT_ATOMS: atom_id res chain seq x y z
N MET A 1 58.44 5.14 -49.31
CA MET A 1 58.21 4.66 -47.93
C MET A 1 57.49 3.33 -48.04
N SER A 2 58.19 2.20 -47.85
CA SER A 2 57.60 0.87 -47.88
C SER A 2 56.86 0.64 -46.58
N TRP A 3 55.53 0.55 -46.65
CA TRP A 3 54.72 0.09 -45.53
C TRP A 3 55.11 -1.36 -45.23
N HIS A 4 55.69 -1.61 -44.06
CA HIS A 4 56.14 -2.95 -43.67
C HIS A 4 54.94 -3.79 -43.22
N HIS A 5 54.88 -5.07 -43.62
CA HIS A 5 53.83 -6.02 -43.19
C HIS A 5 53.67 -6.10 -41.65
N GLY A 6 54.70 -5.72 -40.87
CA GLY A 6 54.63 -5.63 -39.41
C GLY A 6 53.75 -4.50 -38.87
N ASP A 7 53.60 -3.40 -39.63
CA ASP A 7 52.74 -2.27 -39.22
C ASP A 7 51.25 -2.62 -39.39
N TRP A 8 50.92 -3.44 -40.38
CA TRP A 8 49.56 -3.93 -40.60
C TRP A 8 49.09 -4.89 -39.49
N LEU A 9 49.96 -5.81 -39.06
CA LEU A 9 49.65 -6.72 -37.95
C LEU A 9 49.50 -5.98 -36.62
N SER A 10 50.36 -5.01 -36.36
CA SER A 10 50.29 -4.18 -35.14
C SER A 10 49.03 -3.30 -35.13
N PHE A 11 48.64 -2.74 -36.28
CA PHE A 11 47.39 -2.00 -36.44
C PHE A 11 46.17 -2.90 -36.24
N ALA A 12 46.15 -4.09 -36.85
CA ALA A 12 45.07 -5.06 -36.67
C ALA A 12 44.94 -5.49 -35.21
N GLN A 13 46.06 -5.74 -34.52
CA GLN A 13 46.07 -6.08 -33.09
C GLN A 13 45.56 -4.92 -32.22
N ALA A 14 45.95 -3.68 -32.54
CA ALA A 14 45.45 -2.49 -31.86
C ALA A 14 43.93 -2.33 -32.03
N VAL A 15 43.40 -2.52 -33.25
CA VAL A 15 41.96 -2.46 -33.52
C VAL A 15 41.22 -3.58 -32.78
N VAL A 16 41.69 -4.82 -32.87
CA VAL A 16 41.08 -5.96 -32.17
C VAL A 16 41.07 -5.75 -30.66
N SER A 17 42.18 -5.28 -30.08
CA SER A 17 42.26 -4.98 -28.65
C SER A 17 41.33 -3.84 -28.24
N ALA A 18 41.22 -2.78 -29.05
CA ALA A 18 40.29 -1.68 -28.82
C ALA A 18 38.82 -2.13 -28.93
N THR A 19 38.48 -2.96 -29.91
CA THR A 19 37.12 -3.53 -30.05
C THR A 19 36.80 -4.48 -28.89
N ALA A 20 37.77 -5.27 -28.42
CA ALA A 20 37.58 -6.14 -27.26
C ALA A 20 37.31 -5.33 -25.98
N ILE A 21 38.05 -4.23 -25.77
CA ILE A 21 37.84 -3.32 -24.65
C ILE A 21 36.45 -2.67 -24.74
N LEU A 22 36.06 -2.15 -25.91
CA LEU A 22 34.72 -1.58 -26.13
C LEU A 22 33.60 -2.59 -25.91
N GLY A 23 33.78 -3.84 -26.37
CA GLY A 23 32.84 -4.92 -26.15
C GLY A 23 32.67 -5.25 -24.66
N ALA A 24 33.77 -5.32 -23.91
CA ALA A 24 33.75 -5.57 -22.47
C ALA A 24 32.99 -4.47 -21.71
N PHE A 25 33.27 -3.19 -22.01
CA PHE A 25 32.56 -2.07 -21.38
C PHE A 25 31.10 -1.95 -21.83
N GLY A 26 30.80 -2.23 -23.10
CA GLY A 26 29.45 -2.20 -23.65
C GLY A 26 28.53 -3.23 -23.00
N VAL A 27 29.03 -4.44 -22.73
CA VAL A 27 28.26 -5.49 -22.03
C VAL A 27 27.95 -5.08 -20.59
N VAL A 28 28.91 -4.51 -19.86
CA VAL A 28 28.68 -4.04 -18.48
C VAL A 28 27.65 -2.92 -18.45
N PHE A 29 27.71 -1.96 -19.37
CA PHE A 29 26.72 -0.88 -19.46
C PHE A 29 25.33 -1.41 -19.81
N LEU A 30 25.24 -2.36 -20.74
CA LEU A 30 23.97 -3.00 -21.12
C LEU A 30 23.39 -3.83 -19.97
N GLN A 31 24.23 -4.60 -19.25
CA GLN A 31 23.82 -5.33 -18.05
C GLN A 31 23.30 -4.39 -16.98
N HIS A 32 24.03 -3.31 -16.69
CA HIS A 32 23.61 -2.32 -15.71
C HIS A 32 22.28 -1.66 -16.10
N HIS A 33 22.10 -1.34 -17.38
CA HIS A 33 20.86 -0.77 -17.89
C HIS A 33 19.68 -1.75 -17.78
N LEU A 34 19.87 -3.02 -18.17
CA LEU A 34 18.85 -4.06 -18.06
C LEU A 34 18.51 -4.40 -16.60
N GLU A 35 19.50 -4.41 -15.71
CA GLU A 35 19.30 -4.56 -14.27
C GLU A 35 18.50 -3.39 -13.70
N GLY A 36 18.80 -2.16 -14.13
CA GLY A 36 18.03 -0.97 -13.77
C GLY A 36 16.56 -1.07 -14.18
N ILE A 37 16.28 -1.53 -15.41
CA ILE A 37 14.91 -1.75 -15.89
C ILE A 37 14.20 -2.83 -15.06
N ARG A 38 14.88 -3.97 -14.80
CA ARG A 38 14.31 -5.06 -14.01
C ARG A 38 14.00 -4.65 -12.58
N ARG A 39 14.89 -3.88 -11.94
CA ARG A 39 14.68 -3.35 -10.58
C ARG A 39 13.47 -2.43 -10.53
N ARG A 40 13.34 -1.49 -11.47
CA ARG A 40 12.17 -0.61 -11.57
C ARG A 40 10.87 -1.38 -11.76
N ALA A 41 10.87 -2.41 -12.60
CA ALA A 41 9.69 -3.27 -12.79
C ALA A 41 9.32 -4.04 -11.52
N ALA A 42 10.31 -4.54 -10.78
CA ALA A 42 10.09 -5.22 -9.51
C ALA A 42 9.57 -4.27 -8.43
N GLU A 43 10.13 -3.07 -8.31
CA GLU A 43 9.67 -2.01 -7.39
C GLU A 43 8.23 -1.59 -7.68
N GLN A 44 7.86 -1.43 -8.95
CA GLN A 44 6.47 -1.14 -9.36
C GLN A 44 5.50 -2.27 -9.02
N ALA A 45 5.92 -3.53 -9.20
CA ALA A 45 5.10 -4.68 -8.85
C ALA A 45 4.88 -4.77 -7.32
N ASP A 46 5.91 -4.45 -6.53
CA ASP A 46 5.81 -4.42 -5.07
C ASP A 46 4.92 -3.26 -4.59
N ALA A 47 5.09 -2.06 -5.15
CA ALA A 47 4.22 -0.90 -4.87
C ALA A 47 2.74 -1.21 -5.13
N ARG A 48 2.43 -1.88 -6.25
CA ARG A 48 1.07 -2.33 -6.58
C ARG A 48 0.56 -3.33 -5.56
N ARG A 49 1.39 -4.28 -5.14
CA ARG A 49 1.01 -5.29 -4.14
C ARG A 49 0.68 -4.64 -2.81
N VAL A 50 1.52 -3.72 -2.34
CA VAL A 50 1.30 -2.96 -1.10
C VAL A 50 0.00 -2.16 -1.19
N LEU A 51 -0.28 -1.49 -2.31
CA LEU A 51 -1.53 -0.76 -2.51
C LEU A 51 -2.77 -1.67 -2.44
N MET A 52 -2.72 -2.86 -3.05
CA MET A 52 -3.83 -3.82 -2.98
C MET A 52 -4.06 -4.33 -1.56
N ILE A 53 -2.98 -4.64 -0.83
CA ILE A 53 -3.06 -5.09 0.57
C ILE A 53 -3.64 -3.96 1.43
N ALA A 54 -3.19 -2.71 1.22
CA ALA A 54 -3.70 -1.56 1.94
C ALA A 54 -5.21 -1.36 1.74
N TYR A 55 -5.67 -1.42 0.50
CA TYR A 55 -7.10 -1.37 0.19
C TYR A 55 -7.88 -2.49 0.91
N ALA A 56 -7.35 -3.72 0.90
CA ALA A 56 -8.00 -4.85 1.56
C ALA A 56 -8.13 -4.67 3.08
N PHE A 57 -7.10 -4.15 3.75
CA PHE A 57 -7.15 -3.87 5.18
C PHE A 57 -8.08 -2.71 5.52
N THR A 58 -8.06 -1.62 4.75
CA THR A 58 -9.03 -0.52 4.91
C THR A 58 -10.46 -1.02 4.71
N LYS A 59 -10.70 -1.89 3.72
CA LYS A 59 -12.01 -2.51 3.51
C LYS A 59 -12.45 -3.37 4.68
N ARG A 60 -11.54 -4.15 5.27
CA ARG A 60 -11.83 -4.95 6.46
C ARG A 60 -12.21 -4.04 7.64
N ALA A 61 -11.44 -2.98 7.88
CA ALA A 61 -11.73 -1.99 8.92
C ALA A 61 -13.11 -1.35 8.71
N TRP A 62 -13.43 -0.94 7.48
CA TRP A 62 -14.74 -0.38 7.13
C TRP A 62 -15.89 -1.36 7.42
N ILE A 63 -15.75 -2.64 7.07
CA ILE A 63 -16.76 -3.67 7.37
C ILE A 63 -17.03 -3.76 8.88
N VAL A 64 -15.97 -3.74 9.71
CA VAL A 64 -16.12 -3.83 11.16
C VAL A 64 -16.81 -2.58 11.71
N VAL A 65 -16.37 -1.39 11.27
CA VAL A 65 -16.98 -0.11 11.66
C VAL A 65 -18.46 -0.06 11.25
N SER A 66 -18.81 -0.50 10.03
CA SER A 66 -20.19 -0.55 9.53
C SER A 66 -21.06 -1.53 10.32
N LYS A 67 -20.52 -2.71 10.70
CA LYS A 67 -21.23 -3.64 11.60
C LYS A 67 -21.52 -3.01 12.96
N VAL A 68 -20.55 -2.33 13.55
CA VAL A 68 -20.74 -1.64 14.85
C VAL A 68 -21.74 -0.49 14.69
N SER A 69 -21.63 0.33 13.65
CA SER A 69 -22.57 1.40 13.30
C SER A 69 -24.01 0.88 13.20
N SER A 70 -24.20 -0.23 12.48
CA SER A 70 -25.50 -0.88 12.30
C SER A 70 -26.08 -1.44 13.61
N LEU A 71 -25.24 -2.04 14.46
CA LEU A 71 -25.67 -2.54 15.77
C LEU A 71 -26.11 -1.41 16.69
N LEU A 72 -25.36 -0.31 16.74
CA LEU A 72 -25.67 0.84 17.59
C LEU A 72 -26.89 1.63 17.11
N SER A 73 -27.17 1.58 15.81
CA SER A 73 -28.34 2.22 15.22
C SER A 73 -29.63 1.42 15.41
N ASN A 74 -29.55 0.14 15.83
CA ASN A 74 -30.72 -0.70 16.03
C ASN A 74 -31.14 -0.71 17.52
N PRO A 75 -32.28 -0.07 17.87
CA PRO A 75 -32.73 0.02 19.27
C PRO A 75 -33.20 -1.31 19.85
N GLU A 76 -33.52 -2.31 19.02
CA GLU A 76 -33.99 -3.62 19.46
C GLU A 76 -32.85 -4.63 19.66
N ARG A 77 -31.63 -4.30 19.22
CA ARG A 77 -30.44 -5.14 19.38
C ARG A 77 -29.51 -4.56 20.43
N VAL A 78 -29.47 -5.22 21.58
CA VAL A 78 -28.41 -5.02 22.57
C VAL A 78 -27.21 -5.87 22.15
N ALA A 79 -26.09 -5.22 21.80
CA ALA A 79 -24.84 -5.93 21.56
C ALA A 79 -24.38 -6.60 22.86
N ASP A 80 -24.17 -7.91 22.82
CA ASP A 80 -23.59 -8.64 23.95
C ASP A 80 -22.14 -8.19 24.16
N GLU A 81 -21.64 -8.30 25.39
CA GLU A 81 -20.26 -7.98 25.74
C GLU A 81 -19.27 -8.83 24.92
N SER A 82 -19.67 -10.06 24.57
CA SER A 82 -18.93 -10.95 23.66
C SER A 82 -18.75 -10.33 22.26
N ASP A 83 -19.83 -9.79 21.68
CA ASP A 83 -19.80 -9.15 20.36
C ASP A 83 -18.92 -7.88 20.41
N ARG A 84 -19.04 -7.09 21.49
CA ARG A 84 -18.22 -5.90 21.69
C ARG A 84 -16.72 -6.23 21.69
N ARG A 85 -16.31 -7.22 22.48
CA ARG A 85 -14.90 -7.67 22.54
C ARG A 85 -14.41 -8.17 21.20
N LYS A 86 -15.25 -8.91 20.47
CA LYS A 86 -14.93 -9.38 19.12
C LYS A 86 -14.68 -8.21 18.17
N TYR A 87 -15.56 -7.20 18.15
CA TYR A 87 -15.37 -6.03 17.28
C TYR A 87 -14.14 -5.21 17.67
N CYS A 88 -13.89 -4.99 18.96
CA CYS A 88 -12.66 -4.34 19.41
C CYS A 88 -11.43 -5.10 18.90
N SER A 89 -11.40 -6.41 19.08
CA SER A 89 -10.30 -7.26 18.59
C SER A 89 -10.11 -7.17 17.07
N GLU A 90 -11.20 -7.22 16.29
CA GLU A 90 -11.15 -7.10 14.83
C GLU A 90 -10.67 -5.70 14.36
N LEU A 91 -11.03 -4.63 15.09
CA LEU A 91 -10.56 -3.27 14.82
C LEU A 91 -9.07 -3.12 15.10
N TYR A 92 -8.60 -3.59 16.27
CA TYR A 92 -7.17 -3.56 16.61
C TYR A 92 -6.33 -4.41 15.65
N GLN A 93 -6.81 -5.58 15.25
CA GLN A 93 -6.13 -6.40 14.25
C GLN A 93 -6.02 -5.67 12.90
N SER A 94 -7.07 -4.94 12.51
CA SER A 94 -7.07 -4.16 11.27
C SER A 94 -6.13 -2.94 11.36
N LEU A 95 -6.05 -2.31 12.53
CA LEU A 95 -5.13 -1.19 12.79
C LEU A 95 -3.68 -1.64 12.77
N GLU A 96 -3.38 -2.76 13.42
CA GLU A 96 -2.03 -3.33 13.43
C GLU A 96 -1.59 -3.73 12.02
N ALA A 97 -2.48 -4.38 11.26
CA ALA A 97 -2.22 -4.73 9.87
C ALA A 97 -1.98 -3.50 8.99
N LEU A 98 -2.74 -2.41 9.19
CA LEU A 98 -2.52 -1.16 8.49
C LEU A 98 -1.20 -0.49 8.90
N ASN A 99 -0.82 -0.52 10.18
CA ASN A 99 0.43 0.06 10.70
C ASN A 99 1.67 -0.65 10.17
N GLY A 100 1.59 -1.97 9.97
CA GLY A 100 2.68 -2.77 9.40
C GLY A 100 2.95 -2.54 7.91
N LEU A 101 2.13 -1.74 7.21
CA LEU A 101 2.34 -1.48 5.78
C LEU A 101 3.54 -0.53 5.54
N PRO A 102 4.43 -0.87 4.59
CA PRO A 102 5.54 -0.01 4.21
C PRO A 102 5.04 1.17 3.34
N ILE A 103 4.74 2.31 3.99
CA ILE A 103 4.22 3.52 3.32
C ILE A 103 5.19 4.04 2.24
N ASN A 104 6.49 3.89 2.46
CA ASN A 104 7.54 4.35 1.55
C ASN A 104 7.55 3.59 0.19
N VAL A 105 6.86 2.46 0.10
CA VAL A 105 6.76 1.64 -1.11
C VAL A 105 5.49 1.99 -1.92
N LEU A 106 4.63 2.88 -1.40
CA LEU A 106 3.40 3.24 -2.10
C LEU A 106 3.68 4.02 -3.38
N PRO A 107 2.88 3.79 -4.45
CA PRO A 107 3.16 4.36 -5.76
C PRO A 107 2.95 5.87 -5.84
N THR A 108 2.08 6.42 -4.99
CA THR A 108 1.72 7.84 -5.00
C THR A 108 1.67 8.42 -3.59
N ALA A 109 1.97 9.72 -3.47
CA ALA A 109 1.87 10.46 -2.21
C ALA A 109 0.42 10.49 -1.71
N GLU A 110 -0.56 10.58 -2.61
CA GLU A 110 -1.98 10.54 -2.27
C GLU A 110 -2.37 9.21 -1.63
N ALA A 111 -1.92 8.06 -2.16
CA ALA A 111 -2.16 6.76 -1.54
C ALA A 111 -1.54 6.67 -0.12
N ALA A 112 -0.34 7.23 0.07
CA ALA A 112 0.31 7.31 1.37
C ALA A 112 -0.49 8.15 2.37
N GLU A 113 -0.93 9.33 1.97
CA GLU A 113 -1.78 10.20 2.78
C GLU A 113 -3.09 9.52 3.18
N GLN A 114 -3.74 8.84 2.24
CA GLN A 114 -4.98 8.13 2.52
C GLN A 114 -4.79 6.97 3.51
N ILE A 115 -3.68 6.25 3.44
CA ILE A 115 -3.38 5.19 4.42
C ILE A 115 -3.09 5.78 5.81
N ILE A 116 -2.35 6.90 5.88
CA ILE A 116 -2.14 7.63 7.14
C ILE A 116 -3.48 8.08 7.73
N ARG A 117 -4.38 8.59 6.90
CA ARG A 117 -5.73 8.99 7.30
C ARG A 117 -6.56 7.79 7.77
N ALA A 118 -6.52 6.66 7.07
CA ALA A 118 -7.21 5.45 7.53
C ALA A 118 -6.70 4.98 8.89
N ARG A 119 -5.38 5.02 9.13
CA ARG A 119 -4.79 4.68 10.43
C ARG A 119 -5.29 5.60 11.55
N SER A 120 -5.31 6.91 11.33
CA SER A 120 -5.76 7.87 12.36
C SER A 120 -7.24 7.74 12.68
N GLU A 121 -8.09 7.56 11.67
CA GLU A 121 -9.54 7.35 11.87
C GLU A 121 -9.81 6.02 12.58
N LEU A 122 -9.09 4.96 12.22
CA LEU A 122 -9.24 3.65 12.86
C LEU A 122 -8.72 3.64 14.29
N ALA A 123 -7.64 4.37 14.58
CA ALA A 123 -7.15 4.55 15.95
C ALA A 123 -8.19 5.27 16.83
N ALA A 124 -8.85 6.30 16.29
CA ALA A 124 -9.95 6.98 16.97
C ALA A 124 -11.14 6.05 17.21
N ALA A 125 -11.50 5.22 16.23
CA ALA A 125 -12.55 4.21 16.38
C ALA A 125 -12.20 3.15 17.44
N CYS A 126 -10.94 2.68 17.50
CA CYS A 126 -10.47 1.76 18.53
C CYS A 126 -10.58 2.39 19.93
N PHE A 127 -10.15 3.64 20.08
CA PHE A 127 -10.27 4.37 21.35
C PHE A 127 -11.72 4.50 21.82
N GLU A 128 -12.65 4.75 20.91
CA GLU A 128 -14.08 4.80 21.25
C GLU A 128 -14.66 3.43 21.61
N ALA A 129 -14.19 2.37 20.95
CA ALA A 129 -14.63 1.00 21.20
C ALA A 129 -14.24 0.52 22.61
N ASP A 130 -13.12 1.02 23.14
CA ASP A 130 -12.59 0.65 24.46
C ASP A 130 -13.36 1.32 25.62
N LYS A 131 -14.13 2.37 25.34
CA LYS A 131 -14.90 3.07 26.37
C LYS A 131 -15.94 2.14 27.02
N PRO A 132 -16.00 2.09 28.36
CA PRO A 132 -17.05 1.36 29.05
C PRO A 132 -18.41 2.00 28.74
N ARG A 133 -19.40 1.19 28.38
CA ARG A 133 -20.77 1.65 28.12
C ARG A 133 -21.70 1.12 29.20
N PRO A 134 -22.55 1.96 29.80
CA PRO A 134 -23.63 1.47 30.65
C PRO A 134 -24.58 0.60 29.82
N ASN A 135 -25.02 -0.54 30.38
CA ASN A 135 -25.92 -1.50 29.70
C ASN A 135 -27.25 -0.85 29.24
N ASP A 136 -27.61 0.24 29.87
CA ASP A 136 -28.80 1.07 29.70
C ASP A 136 -28.73 2.03 28.51
N GLN A 137 -27.60 2.09 27.78
CA GLN A 137 -27.42 2.97 26.60
C GLN A 137 -27.45 2.22 25.25
N ALA A 138 -27.79 0.94 25.21
CA ALA A 138 -27.97 0.20 23.97
C ALA A 138 -29.04 0.86 23.08
N GLY A 139 -28.76 1.02 21.77
CA GLY A 139 -29.69 1.66 20.84
C GLY A 139 -29.69 3.20 20.83
N CYS A 140 -28.78 3.85 21.57
CA CYS A 140 -28.73 5.30 21.59
C CYS A 140 -28.11 5.85 20.29
N LEU A 141 -28.89 6.56 19.48
CA LEU A 141 -28.44 7.20 18.23
C LEU A 141 -27.20 8.10 18.42
N TYR A 142 -27.04 8.71 19.60
CA TYR A 142 -25.87 9.50 19.95
C TYR A 142 -24.56 8.68 19.99
N LEU A 143 -24.65 7.39 20.34
CA LEU A 143 -23.50 6.49 20.30
C LEU A 143 -23.21 5.95 18.90
N ALA A 144 -24.19 5.95 17.99
CA ALA A 144 -24.02 5.52 16.60
C ALA A 144 -23.42 6.61 15.70
N ALA A 145 -23.67 7.90 16.00
CA ALA A 145 -23.25 9.02 15.17
C ALA A 145 -21.72 9.09 14.89
N PRO A 146 -20.82 8.84 15.86
CA PRO A 146 -19.37 8.77 15.58
C PRO A 146 -19.01 7.62 14.64
N TRP A 147 -19.69 6.48 14.75
CA TRP A 147 -19.43 5.29 13.95
C TRP A 147 -19.86 5.46 12.49
N ALA A 148 -21.01 6.08 12.25
CA ALA A 148 -21.44 6.44 10.90
C ALA A 148 -20.46 7.43 10.24
N LYS A 149 -19.87 8.34 11.02
CA LYS A 149 -18.84 9.26 10.53
C LYS A 149 -17.55 8.54 10.13
N TRP A 150 -17.07 7.60 10.95
CA TRP A 150 -15.90 6.79 10.59
C TRP A 150 -16.17 5.87 9.41
N GLU A 151 -17.37 5.31 9.31
CA GLU A 151 -17.82 4.52 8.18
C GLU A 151 -17.72 5.31 6.87
N ALA A 152 -18.27 6.53 6.85
CA ALA A 152 -18.19 7.42 5.69
C ALA A 152 -16.73 7.78 5.33
N ARG A 153 -15.91 8.12 6.33
CA ARG A 153 -14.51 8.48 6.12
C ARG A 153 -13.66 7.33 5.59
N LEU A 154 -13.87 6.12 6.10
CA LEU A 154 -13.18 4.93 5.59
C LEU A 154 -13.66 4.56 4.19
N ALA A 155 -14.95 4.76 3.88
CA ALA A 155 -15.48 4.58 2.53
C ALA A 155 -14.85 5.58 1.53
N ASP A 156 -14.67 6.84 1.92
CA ASP A 156 -13.97 7.84 1.11
C ASP A 156 -12.51 7.45 0.85
N VAL A 157 -11.80 7.00 1.88
CA VAL A 157 -10.42 6.51 1.74
C VAL A 157 -10.39 5.30 0.79
N MET A 158 -11.30 4.35 0.93
CA MET A 158 -11.38 3.20 0.02
C MET A 158 -11.64 3.62 -1.43
N LYS A 159 -12.50 4.61 -1.65
CA LYS A 159 -12.78 5.14 -2.99
C LYS A 159 -11.51 5.71 -3.62
N ILE A 160 -10.78 6.55 -2.90
CA ILE A 160 -9.54 7.15 -3.39
C ILE A 160 -8.48 6.06 -3.64
N LEU A 161 -8.29 5.13 -2.72
CA LEU A 161 -7.35 4.02 -2.90
C LEU A 161 -7.72 3.13 -4.10
N SER A 162 -9.01 2.94 -4.39
CA SER A 162 -9.45 2.20 -5.58
C SER A 162 -9.17 2.96 -6.87
N GLN A 163 -9.35 4.29 -6.88
CA GLN A 163 -9.00 5.14 -8.03
C GLN A 163 -7.50 5.13 -8.28
N GLU A 164 -6.69 5.24 -7.23
CA GLU A 164 -5.22 5.14 -7.33
C GLU A 164 -4.77 3.77 -7.85
N ARG A 165 -5.42 2.69 -7.40
CA ARG A 165 -5.17 1.34 -7.91
C ARG A 165 -5.47 1.23 -9.41
N ASP A 166 -6.59 1.81 -9.84
CA ASP A 166 -7.05 1.72 -11.23
C ASP A 166 -6.16 2.57 -12.15
N LYS A 167 -5.83 3.82 -11.75
CA LYS A 167 -4.84 4.68 -12.45
C LYS A 167 -3.48 4.00 -12.59
N PHE A 168 -2.98 3.37 -11.52
CA PHE A 168 -1.70 2.66 -11.55
C PHE A 168 -1.74 1.41 -12.45
N SER A 169 -2.92 0.83 -12.69
CA SER A 169 -3.07 -0.29 -13.63
C SER A 169 -3.10 0.16 -15.10
N GLU A 170 -3.51 1.39 -15.38
CA GLU A 170 -3.62 1.97 -16.73
C GLU A 170 -2.32 2.61 -17.23
N SER A 171 -1.38 2.97 -16.34
CA SER A 171 -0.08 3.56 -16.69
C SER A 171 0.93 2.58 -17.36
N LYS A 172 0.44 1.54 -18.03
CA LYS A 172 1.26 0.53 -18.74
C LYS A 172 1.60 0.93 -20.17
#